data_AF-A0A4Z2BN84-F1
#
_entry.id   AF-A0A4Z2BN84-F1
#
_cell.length_a   1.000
_cell.length_b   1.000
_cell.length_c   1.000
_cell.angle_alpha   90.00
_cell.angle_beta   90.00
_cell.angle_gamma   90.00
#
_symmetry.space_group_name_H-M   'P 1'
#
loop_
_entity.id
_entity.type
_entity.pdbx_description
1 polymer ?
#
loop_
_entity_poly.entity_id
_entity_poly.type
_entity_poly.pdbx_seq_one_letter_code
_entity_poly.pdbx_strand_id
1 'polypeptide(L)'
;MRGDGGMRGGLDGGELYLTAGGISFYKSLNWPHAYTQEGLSPCHLKKAKLMFFYARYPSSNTLKTYFPDVKFNRCVTSQMIKWFSNFREFFYIQMERFARQAVREALTREGAPCLGRDSQLRVGRDTELYRILNMHYNKSNVYQVPERFIEVSEVALREFYSAIWTGRDSDPCWKKGIYKIICKLDSPVPDTFRLPGCPMG
;
A
#
# COMPACT_ATOMS: atom_id res chain seq x y z
N MET A 1 13.63 50.06 35.16
CA MET A 1 12.23 49.63 35.07
C MET A 1 12.08 48.65 33.92
N ARG A 2 11.57 47.43 34.21
CA ARG A 2 10.95 46.42 33.32
C ARG A 2 11.77 45.93 32.09
N GLY A 3 12.15 44.67 31.91
CA GLY A 3 11.69 43.38 32.47
C GLY A 3 10.59 42.76 31.61
N ASP A 4 10.96 41.84 30.71
CA ASP A 4 10.20 40.69 30.12
C ASP A 4 11.12 40.06 29.05
N GLY A 5 11.40 38.76 28.92
CA GLY A 5 10.70 37.54 29.31
C GLY A 5 10.45 36.71 28.04
N GLY A 6 11.11 35.55 27.88
CA GLY A 6 10.79 34.62 26.77
C GLY A 6 11.89 33.66 26.30
N MET A 7 12.29 32.71 27.14
CA MET A 7 12.97 31.48 26.71
C MET A 7 11.94 30.43 26.25
N ARG A 8 12.12 29.88 25.04
CA ARG A 8 11.62 28.59 24.51
C ARG A 8 12.26 28.45 23.12
N GLY A 9 13.13 27.50 22.79
CA GLY A 9 13.10 26.08 23.07
C GLY A 9 12.81 25.36 21.74
N GLY A 10 13.74 24.51 21.26
CA GLY A 10 13.50 23.66 20.10
C GLY A 10 14.69 23.52 19.15
N LEU A 11 15.71 22.80 19.60
CA LEU A 11 16.61 22.09 18.69
C LEU A 11 15.75 21.02 17.97
N ASP A 12 15.48 21.20 16.68
CA ASP A 12 15.03 20.11 15.83
C ASP A 12 16.09 19.89 14.76
N GLY A 13 16.99 18.95 15.06
CA GLY A 13 18.00 18.45 14.16
C GLY A 13 17.31 17.73 13.01
N GLY A 14 17.13 18.45 11.90
CA GLY A 14 16.84 17.86 10.60
C GLY A 14 18.04 17.06 10.12
N GLU A 15 18.18 15.83 10.64
CA GLU A 15 19.18 14.89 10.18
C GLU A 15 18.75 14.39 8.79
N LEU A 16 19.33 15.01 7.77
CA LEU A 16 19.29 14.59 6.37
C LEU A 16 20.02 13.26 6.23
N TYR A 17 19.27 12.15 6.21
CA TYR A 17 19.83 10.87 5.78
C TYR A 17 19.91 10.83 4.25
N LEU A 18 21.04 11.31 3.72
CA LEU A 18 21.53 10.98 2.39
C LEU A 18 21.97 9.52 2.39
N THR A 19 21.18 8.64 1.78
CA THR A 19 21.67 7.33 1.32
C THR A 19 21.80 7.36 -0.19
N ALA A 20 23.03 7.14 -0.67
CA ALA A 20 23.37 7.07 -2.08
C ALA A 20 22.57 5.97 -2.80
N GLY A 21 21.95 6.33 -3.92
CA GLY A 21 21.31 5.38 -4.86
C GLY A 21 19.80 5.20 -4.65
N GLY A 22 18.99 6.10 -5.22
CA GLY A 22 17.54 5.89 -5.31
C GLY A 22 16.72 7.17 -5.41
N ILE A 23 16.85 7.92 -6.51
CA ILE A 23 15.84 8.91 -6.86
C ILE A 23 14.60 8.15 -7.32
N SER A 24 13.64 7.93 -6.41
CA SER A 24 12.24 7.72 -6.78
C SER A 24 11.28 8.27 -5.73
N PHE A 25 10.75 9.45 -6.05
CA PHE A 25 9.38 9.89 -5.84
C PHE A 25 8.75 9.83 -4.43
N TYR A 26 9.20 10.71 -3.53
CA TYR A 26 8.29 11.34 -2.55
C TYR A 26 7.67 12.66 -3.05
N LYS A 27 7.74 12.93 -4.36
CA LYS A 27 6.95 13.98 -5.03
C LYS A 27 5.55 13.47 -5.39
N SER A 28 4.70 13.13 -4.41
CA SER A 28 3.24 13.07 -4.65
C SER A 28 2.37 12.95 -3.38
N LEU A 29 2.72 13.65 -2.30
CA LEU A 29 1.75 13.89 -1.21
C LEU A 29 1.03 15.24 -1.34
N ASN A 30 1.28 15.98 -2.43
CA ASN A 30 0.46 17.10 -2.85
C ASN A 30 -0.22 16.68 -4.16
N TRP A 31 -1.44 16.16 -4.09
CA TRP A 31 -2.26 15.80 -5.26
C TRP A 31 -2.65 17.10 -5.97
N PRO A 32 -1.97 17.53 -7.05
CA PRO A 32 -2.35 18.75 -7.73
C PRO A 32 -3.49 18.33 -8.66
N HIS A 33 -4.73 18.49 -8.21
CA HIS A 33 -5.94 18.52 -9.06
C HIS A 33 -5.83 17.68 -10.34
N ALA A 34 -5.57 16.38 -10.20
CA ALA A 34 -5.40 15.52 -11.35
C ALA A 34 -6.76 15.36 -12.01
N TYR A 35 -6.99 16.16 -13.06
CA TYR A 35 -7.96 15.99 -14.13
C TYR A 35 -9.19 15.16 -13.72
N THR A 36 -10.32 15.83 -13.47
CA THR A 36 -11.65 15.23 -13.65
C THR A 36 -11.73 14.64 -15.05
N GLN A 37 -11.36 13.36 -15.17
CA GLN A 37 -11.30 12.64 -16.44
C GLN A 37 -12.67 12.04 -16.75
N GLU A 38 -13.26 12.52 -17.84
CA GLU A 38 -14.22 11.84 -18.72
C GLU A 38 -14.96 10.64 -18.08
N GLY A 39 -15.96 10.90 -17.25
CA GLY A 39 -16.90 9.87 -16.78
C GLY A 39 -16.48 9.04 -15.56
N LEU A 40 -15.34 9.31 -14.91
CA LEU A 40 -14.97 8.68 -13.64
C LEU A 40 -15.13 9.65 -12.44
N SER A 41 -15.87 9.21 -11.42
CA SER A 41 -16.16 9.99 -10.22
C SER A 41 -15.26 9.62 -9.03
N PRO A 42 -15.19 10.44 -7.98
CA PRO A 42 -14.57 10.07 -6.71
C PRO A 42 -15.17 8.79 -6.08
N CYS A 43 -16.45 8.51 -6.33
CA CYS A 43 -17.11 7.29 -5.87
C CYS A 43 -16.54 6.04 -6.58
N HIS A 44 -16.25 6.12 -7.88
CA HIS A 44 -15.59 5.03 -8.61
C HIS A 44 -14.18 4.78 -8.06
N LEU A 45 -13.43 5.84 -7.75
CA LEU A 45 -12.10 5.70 -7.13
C LEU A 45 -12.19 5.02 -5.76
N LYS A 46 -13.14 5.45 -4.92
CA LYS A 46 -13.39 4.83 -3.60
C LYS A 46 -13.72 3.34 -3.76
N LYS A 47 -14.62 2.99 -4.68
CA LYS A 47 -14.99 1.60 -4.98
C LYS A 47 -13.80 0.78 -5.49
N ALA A 48 -12.97 1.33 -6.38
CA ALA A 48 -11.77 0.68 -6.89
C ALA A 48 -10.74 0.41 -5.78
N LYS A 49 -10.56 1.35 -4.84
CA LYS A 49 -9.71 1.14 -3.67
C LYS A 49 -10.20 0.01 -2.77
N LEU A 50 -11.51 -0.08 -2.51
CA LEU A 50 -12.06 -1.20 -1.75
C LEU A 50 -11.94 -2.52 -2.50
N MET A 51 -12.10 -2.50 -3.83
CA MET A 51 -11.92 -3.68 -4.69
C MET A 51 -10.49 -4.23 -4.62
N PHE A 52 -9.49 -3.37 -4.35
CA PHE A 52 -8.09 -3.76 -4.19
C PHE A 52 -7.86 -4.77 -3.05
N PHE A 53 -8.73 -4.80 -2.04
CA PHE A 53 -8.65 -5.82 -0.98
C PHE A 53 -8.82 -7.25 -1.52
N TYR A 54 -9.51 -7.41 -2.65
CA TYR A 54 -9.79 -8.70 -3.28
C TYR A 54 -8.91 -8.95 -4.50
N ALA A 55 -8.80 -7.95 -5.39
CA ALA A 55 -8.13 -8.07 -6.67
C ALA A 55 -7.10 -6.95 -6.86
N ARG A 56 -5.81 -7.31 -6.84
CA ARG A 56 -4.71 -6.37 -7.10
C ARG A 56 -4.41 -6.27 -8.59
N TYR A 57 -4.76 -7.28 -9.38
CA TYR A 57 -4.56 -7.36 -10.83
C TYR A 57 -5.88 -7.60 -11.59
N PRO A 58 -6.91 -6.75 -11.42
CA PRO A 58 -8.17 -6.95 -12.12
C PRO A 58 -7.99 -6.80 -13.64
N SER A 59 -8.62 -7.70 -14.40
CA SER A 59 -8.66 -7.62 -15.85
C SER A 59 -9.61 -6.51 -16.33
N SER A 60 -9.50 -6.09 -17.59
CA SER A 60 -10.47 -5.15 -18.19
C SER A 60 -11.91 -5.68 -18.11
N ASN A 61 -12.11 -6.99 -18.28
CA ASN A 61 -13.42 -7.62 -18.15
C ASN A 61 -13.94 -7.54 -16.72
N THR A 62 -13.08 -7.81 -15.73
CA THR A 62 -13.41 -7.65 -14.31
C THR A 62 -13.87 -6.22 -14.02
N LEU A 63 -13.13 -5.22 -14.50
CA LEU A 63 -13.51 -3.80 -14.31
C LEU A 63 -14.88 -3.50 -14.94
N LYS A 64 -15.16 -3.98 -16.16
CA LYS A 64 -16.47 -3.80 -16.80
C LYS A 64 -17.61 -4.43 -16.01
N THR A 65 -17.38 -5.61 -15.42
CA THR A 65 -18.37 -6.30 -14.60
C THR A 65 -18.73 -5.55 -13.32
N TYR A 66 -17.74 -4.98 -12.63
CA TYR A 66 -17.95 -4.35 -11.31
C TYR A 66 -18.20 -2.83 -11.37
N PHE A 67 -18.17 -2.22 -12.55
CA PHE A 67 -18.48 -0.80 -12.76
C PHE A 67 -19.50 -0.64 -13.90
N PRO A 68 -20.73 -1.18 -13.76
CA PRO A 68 -21.71 -1.21 -14.84
C PRO A 68 -22.24 0.18 -15.22
N ASP A 69 -22.13 1.15 -14.32
CA ASP A 69 -22.50 2.55 -14.51
C ASP A 69 -21.43 3.38 -15.24
N VAL A 70 -20.25 2.80 -15.48
CA VAL A 70 -19.14 3.44 -16.19
C VAL A 70 -19.22 3.11 -17.68
N LYS A 71 -19.26 4.14 -18.53
CA LYS A 71 -19.11 3.98 -19.98
C LYS A 71 -17.64 3.76 -20.34
N PHE A 72 -17.25 2.50 -20.51
CA PHE A 72 -15.86 2.15 -20.83
C PHE A 72 -15.46 2.61 -22.24
N ASN A 73 -14.44 3.45 -22.29
CA ASN A 73 -13.70 3.79 -23.51
C ASN A 73 -12.19 3.59 -23.26
N ARG A 74 -11.35 3.88 -24.27
CA ARG A 74 -9.89 3.71 -24.16
C ARG A 74 -9.30 4.54 -23.01
N CYS A 75 -9.72 5.80 -22.86
CA CYS A 75 -9.22 6.73 -21.84
C CYS A 75 -9.60 6.25 -20.42
N VAL A 76 -10.88 5.92 -20.21
CA VAL A 76 -11.43 5.40 -18.94
C VAL A 76 -10.74 4.10 -18.54
N THR A 77 -10.60 3.16 -19.47
CA THR A 77 -9.92 1.88 -19.23
C THR A 77 -8.47 2.11 -18.79
N SER A 78 -7.76 3.00 -19.49
CA SER A 78 -6.37 3.34 -19.17
C SER A 78 -6.25 3.99 -17.80
N GLN A 79 -7.20 4.85 -17.44
CA GLN A 79 -7.21 5.50 -16.13
C GLN A 79 -7.47 4.53 -14.98
N MET A 80 -8.42 3.59 -15.13
CA MET A 80 -8.66 2.58 -14.11
C MET A 80 -7.44 1.65 -13.94
N ILE A 81 -6.81 1.24 -15.05
CA ILE A 81 -5.56 0.47 -15.00
C ILE A 81 -4.47 1.25 -14.25
N LYS A 82 -4.34 2.56 -14.51
CA LYS A 82 -3.40 3.44 -13.81
C LYS A 82 -3.70 3.49 -12.31
N TRP A 83 -4.97 3.59 -11.90
CA TRP A 83 -5.33 3.53 -10.48
C TRP A 83 -4.83 2.25 -9.82
N PHE A 84 -5.10 1.09 -10.42
CA PHE A 84 -4.63 -0.19 -9.85
C PHE A 84 -3.10 -0.32 -9.87
N SER A 85 -2.41 0.25 -10.84
CA SER A 85 -0.94 0.35 -10.82
C SER A 85 -0.44 1.19 -9.65
N ASN A 86 -1.01 2.37 -9.42
CA ASN A 86 -0.66 3.23 -8.29
C ASN A 86 -0.98 2.56 -6.94
N PHE A 87 -2.09 1.82 -6.86
CA PHE A 87 -2.47 1.08 -5.66
C PHE A 87 -1.44 -0.01 -5.34
N ARG A 88 -1.00 -0.78 -6.35
CA ARG A 88 0.05 -1.79 -6.18
C ARG A 88 1.39 -1.17 -5.81
N GLU A 89 1.75 -0.04 -6.42
CA GLU A 89 2.98 0.68 -6.10
C GLU A 89 3.00 1.08 -4.62
N PHE A 90 1.94 1.72 -4.14
CA PHE A 90 1.82 2.07 -2.72
C PHE A 90 1.93 0.83 -1.83
N PHE A 91 1.20 -0.25 -2.15
CA PHE A 91 1.23 -1.51 -1.41
C PHE A 91 2.66 -2.06 -1.29
N TYR A 92 3.36 -2.22 -2.41
CA TYR A 92 4.70 -2.80 -2.43
C TYR A 92 5.76 -1.89 -1.80
N ILE A 93 5.61 -0.57 -1.91
CA ILE A 93 6.45 0.38 -1.17
C ILE A 93 6.30 0.15 0.34
N GLN A 94 5.08 -0.05 0.85
CA GLN A 94 4.88 -0.33 2.27
C GLN A 94 5.50 -1.68 2.67
N MET A 95 5.30 -2.74 1.87
CA MET A 95 5.91 -4.05 2.15
C MET A 95 7.43 -3.97 2.22
N GLU A 96 8.06 -3.30 1.26
CA GLU A 96 9.50 -3.11 1.24
C GLU A 96 9.98 -2.28 2.44
N ARG A 97 9.30 -1.17 2.74
CA ARG A 97 9.66 -0.30 3.87
C ARG A 97 9.72 -1.09 5.18
N PHE A 98 8.66 -1.84 5.47
CA PHE A 98 8.58 -2.64 6.70
C PHE A 98 9.53 -3.83 6.68
N ALA A 99 9.73 -4.49 5.54
CA ALA A 99 10.70 -5.57 5.41
C ALA A 99 12.14 -5.09 5.67
N ARG A 100 12.54 -3.95 5.09
CA ARG A 100 13.86 -3.33 5.33
C ARG A 100 14.03 -2.89 6.78
N GLN A 101 12.96 -2.39 7.40
CA GLN A 101 12.97 -2.06 8.83
C GLN A 101 13.21 -3.32 9.67
N ALA A 102 12.49 -4.40 9.39
CA ALA A 102 12.64 -5.66 10.12
C ALA A 102 14.02 -6.30 9.95
N VAL A 103 14.61 -6.25 8.75
CA VAL A 103 15.98 -6.73 8.53
C VAL A 103 16.99 -5.93 9.36
N ARG A 104 16.87 -4.59 9.39
CA ARG A 104 17.76 -3.73 10.18
C ARG A 104 17.64 -4.02 11.67
N GLU A 105 16.42 -4.10 12.19
CA GLU A 105 16.19 -4.38 13.61
C GLU A 105 16.69 -5.77 14.02
N ALA A 106 16.55 -6.78 13.15
CA ALA A 106 17.08 -8.12 13.39
C ALA A 106 18.62 -8.15 13.45
N LEU A 107 19.31 -7.32 12.67
CA LEU A 107 20.77 -7.20 12.69
C LEU A 107 21.28 -6.39 13.90
N THR A 108 20.50 -5.45 14.44
CA THR A 108 20.90 -4.68 15.64
C THR A 108 20.72 -5.48 16.94
N ARG A 109 19.91 -6.54 16.94
CA ARG A 109 19.54 -7.32 18.13
C ARG A 109 20.44 -8.54 18.39
N GLU A 110 21.66 -8.55 17.87
CA GLU A 110 22.63 -9.64 18.05
C GLU A 110 22.74 -10.04 19.53
N GLY A 111 22.25 -11.23 19.87
CA GLY A 111 22.36 -11.80 21.22
C GLY A 111 21.05 -12.32 21.85
N ALA A 112 19.88 -11.93 21.36
CA ALA A 112 18.59 -12.44 21.87
C ALA A 112 18.01 -13.55 20.96
N PRO A 113 17.48 -14.66 21.52
CA PRO A 113 16.98 -15.77 20.73
C PRO A 113 15.86 -15.33 19.78
N CYS A 114 15.80 -15.99 18.62
CA CYS A 114 14.98 -15.73 17.43
C CYS A 114 13.45 -15.65 17.64
N LEU A 115 12.96 -15.68 18.89
CA LEU A 115 11.55 -15.66 19.29
C LEU A 115 10.77 -14.41 18.86
N GLY A 116 11.45 -13.36 18.36
CA GLY A 116 10.83 -12.13 17.87
C GLY A 116 10.63 -12.05 16.34
N ARG A 117 11.19 -12.97 15.56
CA ARG A 117 11.19 -12.89 14.09
C ARG A 117 9.78 -13.00 13.49
N ASP A 118 9.03 -13.99 13.95
CA ASP A 118 7.68 -14.24 13.43
C ASP A 118 6.69 -13.15 13.86
N SER A 119 6.88 -12.60 15.05
CA SER A 119 6.07 -11.49 15.58
C SER A 119 6.24 -10.21 14.75
N GLN A 120 7.45 -9.96 14.24
CA GLN A 120 7.75 -8.76 13.46
C GLN A 120 7.23 -8.82 12.02
N LEU A 121 7.09 -10.03 11.47
CA LEU A 121 6.57 -10.26 10.12
C LEU A 121 5.08 -10.60 10.11
N ARG A 122 4.43 -10.59 11.28
CA ARG A 122 2.98 -10.76 11.41
C ARG A 122 2.26 -9.49 10.99
N VAL A 123 1.18 -9.64 10.23
CA VAL A 123 0.28 -8.53 9.89
C VAL A 123 -1.07 -8.84 10.52
N GLY A 124 -1.48 -8.00 11.46
CA GLY A 124 -2.76 -8.09 12.16
C GLY A 124 -3.48 -6.74 12.14
N ARG A 125 -4.74 -6.69 12.58
CA ARG A 125 -5.51 -5.44 12.62
C ARG A 125 -4.93 -4.39 13.57
N ASP A 126 -4.09 -4.84 14.50
CA ASP A 126 -3.34 -4.05 15.48
C ASP A 126 -1.99 -3.54 14.95
N THR A 127 -1.54 -3.97 13.76
CA THR A 127 -0.23 -3.58 13.25
C THR A 127 -0.25 -2.24 12.52
N GLU A 128 0.86 -1.51 12.61
CA GLU A 128 1.01 -0.22 11.93
C GLU A 128 0.92 -0.35 10.41
N LEU A 129 1.47 -1.44 9.84
CA LEU A 129 1.34 -1.73 8.42
C LEU A 129 -0.15 -1.82 8.01
N TYR A 130 -0.97 -2.57 8.75
CA TYR A 130 -2.41 -2.65 8.49
C TYR A 130 -3.06 -1.27 8.57
N ARG A 131 -2.75 -0.48 9.61
CA ARG A 131 -3.32 0.86 9.78
C ARG A 131 -3.03 1.77 8.58
N ILE A 132 -1.81 1.75 8.08
CA ILE A 132 -1.38 2.53 6.90
C ILE A 132 -2.13 2.08 5.64
N LEU A 133 -2.21 0.77 5.39
CA LEU A 133 -2.92 0.23 4.23
C LEU A 133 -4.42 0.55 4.30
N ASN A 134 -5.05 0.31 5.45
CA ASN A 134 -6.47 0.57 5.67
C ASN A 134 -6.81 2.06 5.49
N MET A 135 -6.00 2.96 6.04
CA MET A 135 -6.19 4.40 5.84
C MET A 135 -6.08 4.82 4.37
N HIS A 136 -5.21 4.15 3.60
CA HIS A 136 -5.02 4.46 2.18
C HIS A 136 -6.20 3.97 1.31
N TYR A 137 -6.65 2.73 1.50
CA TYR A 137 -7.68 2.10 0.67
C TYR A 137 -9.11 2.35 1.18
N ASN A 138 -9.29 2.50 2.48
CA ASN A 138 -10.57 2.58 3.18
C ASN A 138 -10.60 3.80 4.10
N LYS A 139 -10.45 5.00 3.52
CA LYS A 139 -10.30 6.27 4.25
C LYS A 139 -11.39 6.53 5.29
N SER A 140 -12.64 6.14 5.03
CA SER A 140 -13.75 6.32 5.98
C SER A 140 -13.79 5.24 7.07
N ASN A 141 -12.99 4.18 6.94
CA ASN A 141 -12.92 3.04 7.85
C ASN A 141 -14.28 2.41 8.18
N VAL A 142 -15.23 2.50 7.23
CA VAL A 142 -16.58 1.91 7.36
C VAL A 142 -16.64 0.51 6.79
N TYR A 143 -15.76 0.19 5.84
CA TYR A 143 -15.71 -1.12 5.22
C TYR A 143 -14.89 -2.08 6.09
N GLN A 144 -15.42 -3.26 6.40
CA GLN A 144 -14.66 -4.27 7.11
C GLN A 144 -13.63 -4.89 6.17
N VAL A 145 -12.35 -4.73 6.49
CA VAL A 145 -11.27 -5.31 5.69
C VAL A 145 -11.31 -6.84 5.81
N PRO A 146 -11.35 -7.58 4.68
CA PRO A 146 -11.38 -9.05 4.69
C PRO A 146 -10.11 -9.63 5.30
N GLU A 147 -10.24 -10.73 6.05
CA GLU A 147 -9.10 -11.44 6.62
C GLU A 147 -8.10 -11.85 5.55
N ARG A 148 -8.62 -12.27 4.39
CA ARG A 148 -7.80 -12.65 3.24
C ARG A 148 -6.83 -11.56 2.78
N PHE A 149 -7.20 -10.28 2.87
CA PHE A 149 -6.29 -9.20 2.52
C PHE A 149 -5.13 -9.07 3.52
N ILE A 150 -5.40 -9.32 4.80
CA ILE A 150 -4.41 -9.30 5.88
C ILE A 150 -3.42 -10.47 5.66
N GLU A 151 -3.93 -11.67 5.39
CA GLU A 151 -3.11 -12.85 5.05
C GLU A 151 -2.19 -12.57 3.85
N VAL A 152 -2.74 -11.99 2.77
CA VAL A 152 -1.95 -11.66 1.57
C VAL A 152 -0.89 -10.61 1.87
N SER A 153 -1.21 -9.62 2.69
CA SER A 153 -0.25 -8.59 3.13
C SER A 153 0.89 -9.21 3.93
N GLU A 154 0.59 -10.17 4.79
CA GLU A 154 1.58 -10.92 5.56
C GLU A 154 2.50 -11.76 4.67
N VAL A 155 1.92 -12.48 3.69
CA VAL A 155 2.71 -13.23 2.70
C VAL A 155 3.62 -12.27 1.91
N ALA A 156 3.10 -11.14 1.44
CA ALA A 156 3.90 -10.15 0.73
C ALA A 156 5.06 -9.64 1.60
N LEU A 157 4.80 -9.26 2.85
CA LEU A 157 5.83 -8.79 3.76
C LEU A 157 6.93 -9.85 3.97
N ARG A 158 6.57 -11.13 4.12
CA ARG A 158 7.54 -12.23 4.26
C ARG A 158 8.38 -12.46 3.02
N GLU A 159 7.79 -12.39 1.82
CA GLU A 159 8.52 -12.53 0.56
C GLU A 159 9.52 -11.40 0.36
N PHE A 160 9.12 -10.16 0.65
CA PHE A 160 10.02 -9.00 0.63
C PHE A 160 11.14 -9.15 1.66
N TYR A 161 10.82 -9.53 2.90
CA TYR A 161 11.81 -9.76 3.95
C TYR A 161 12.81 -10.85 3.57
N SER A 162 12.33 -12.00 3.07
CA SER A 162 13.18 -13.11 2.65
C SER A 162 14.17 -12.70 1.56
N ALA A 163 13.70 -11.96 0.55
CA ALA A 163 14.56 -11.48 -0.52
C ALA A 163 15.64 -10.52 -0.02
N ILE A 164 15.29 -9.59 0.87
CA ILE A 164 16.23 -8.60 1.42
C ILE A 164 17.21 -9.26 2.41
N TRP A 165 16.73 -10.13 3.30
CA TRP A 165 17.56 -10.85 4.27
C TRP A 165 18.62 -11.72 3.59
N THR A 166 18.29 -12.28 2.42
CA THR A 166 19.21 -13.11 1.63
C THR A 166 20.02 -12.33 0.59
N GLY A 167 19.88 -11.00 0.54
CA GLY A 167 20.60 -10.13 -0.40
C GLY A 167 20.16 -10.24 -1.87
N ARG A 168 19.05 -10.93 -2.15
CA ARG A 168 18.48 -11.04 -3.52
C ARG A 168 17.95 -9.72 -4.05
N ASP A 169 17.72 -8.73 -3.18
CA ASP A 169 17.22 -7.41 -3.57
C ASP A 169 18.24 -6.53 -4.33
N SER A 170 19.48 -7.01 -4.46
CA SER A 170 20.51 -6.43 -5.33
C SER A 170 20.25 -6.65 -6.83
N ASP A 171 19.51 -7.69 -7.21
CA ASP A 171 19.15 -7.96 -8.61
C ASP A 171 18.03 -7.01 -9.07
N PRO A 172 18.14 -6.24 -10.18
CA PRO A 172 17.09 -5.35 -10.66
C PRO A 172 15.70 -5.98 -10.83
N CYS A 173 15.62 -7.30 -11.05
CA CYS A 173 14.40 -8.06 -11.27
C CYS A 173 13.86 -8.78 -10.02
N TRP A 174 14.45 -8.57 -8.84
CA TRP A 174 14.14 -9.33 -7.61
C TRP A 174 12.66 -9.39 -7.23
N LYS A 175 11.91 -8.31 -7.48
CA LYS A 175 10.47 -8.22 -7.14
C LYS A 175 9.58 -9.03 -8.09
N LYS A 176 10.08 -9.45 -9.27
CA LYS A 176 9.29 -10.15 -10.29
C LYS A 176 8.70 -11.46 -9.77
N GLY A 177 9.47 -12.21 -8.96
CA GLY A 177 9.00 -13.44 -8.32
C GLY A 177 7.88 -13.15 -7.32
N ILE A 178 8.08 -12.14 -6.47
CA ILE A 178 7.12 -11.72 -5.45
C ILE A 178 5.79 -11.30 -6.09
N TYR A 179 5.84 -10.48 -7.14
CA TYR A 179 4.63 -10.04 -7.86
C TYR A 179 3.83 -11.20 -8.43
N LYS A 180 4.51 -12.26 -8.92
CA LYS A 180 3.83 -13.47 -9.41
C LYS A 180 3.14 -14.23 -8.28
N ILE A 181 3.74 -14.30 -7.09
CA ILE A 181 3.13 -14.93 -5.91
C ILE A 181 1.86 -14.15 -5.54
N ILE A 182 1.97 -12.84 -5.35
CA ILE A 182 0.84 -12.00 -4.90
C ILE A 182 -0.30 -11.95 -5.92
N CYS A 183 0.01 -11.97 -7.23
CA CYS A 183 -0.98 -12.05 -8.30
C CYS A 183 -1.83 -13.33 -8.22
N LYS A 184 -1.22 -14.47 -7.86
CA LYS A 184 -1.94 -15.75 -7.70
C LYS A 184 -2.85 -15.79 -6.46
N LEU A 185 -2.69 -14.85 -5.54
CA LEU A 185 -3.50 -14.76 -4.32
C LEU A 185 -4.73 -13.86 -4.51
N ASP A 186 -4.97 -13.31 -5.69
CA ASP A 186 -6.17 -12.52 -5.97
C ASP A 186 -7.41 -13.41 -5.78
N SER A 187 -8.44 -12.85 -5.15
CA SER A 187 -9.69 -13.53 -4.84
C SER A 187 -10.82 -12.91 -5.67
N PRO A 188 -11.91 -13.66 -5.96
CA PRO A 188 -13.05 -13.09 -6.64
C PRO A 188 -13.60 -11.91 -5.84
N VAL A 189 -13.88 -10.80 -6.52
CA VAL A 189 -14.52 -9.62 -5.93
C VAL A 189 -15.96 -9.99 -5.57
N PRO A 190 -16.48 -9.63 -4.38
CA PRO A 190 -17.86 -9.94 -4.00
C PRO A 190 -18.90 -9.30 -4.93
N ASP A 191 -20.01 -10.00 -5.18
CA ASP A 191 -21.05 -9.53 -6.09
C ASP A 191 -21.75 -8.23 -5.63
N THR A 192 -21.67 -7.88 -4.35
CA THR A 192 -22.13 -6.58 -3.82
C THR A 192 -21.43 -5.41 -4.47
N PHE A 193 -20.20 -5.59 -4.99
CA PHE A 193 -19.51 -4.58 -5.78
C PHE A 193 -20.11 -4.40 -7.18
N ARG A 194 -21.02 -5.23 -7.66
CA ARG A 194 -21.67 -4.99 -8.97
C ARG A 194 -22.72 -3.89 -8.88
N LEU A 195 -23.24 -3.60 -7.69
CA LEU A 195 -24.25 -2.57 -7.50
C LEU A 195 -23.67 -1.16 -7.74
N PRO A 196 -24.45 -0.24 -8.34
CA PRO A 196 -24.10 1.18 -8.38
C PRO A 196 -23.97 1.73 -6.96
N GLY A 197 -22.97 2.59 -6.72
CA GLY A 197 -22.69 3.13 -5.39
C GLY A 197 -21.55 2.44 -4.66
N CYS A 198 -21.29 2.90 -3.43
CA CYS A 198 -20.19 2.39 -2.60
C CYS A 198 -20.70 1.18 -1.80
N PRO A 199 -20.05 0.01 -1.85
CA PRO A 199 -20.45 -1.12 -1.02
C PRO A 199 -20.35 -0.71 0.45
N MET A 200 -21.50 -0.62 1.11
CA MET A 200 -21.56 -0.55 2.56
C MET A 200 -21.30 -1.96 3.09
N GLY A 201 -20.41 -2.07 4.06
CA GLY A 201 -20.15 -3.33 4.76
C GLY A 201 -21.37 -3.79 5.54
#